data_AF-A0A2A5LZ73-F1
#
_entry.id   AF-A0A2A5LZ73-F1
#
_cell.length_a   1.000
_cell.length_b   1.000
_cell.length_c   1.000
_cell.angle_alpha   90.00
_cell.angle_beta   90.00
_cell.angle_gamma   90.00
#
_symmetry.space_group_name_H-M   'P 1'
#
loop_
_entity.id
_entity.type
_entity.pdbx_description
1 polymer ?
#
loop_
_entity_poly.entity_id
_entity_poly.type
_entity_poly.pdbx_seq_one_letter_code
_entity_poly.pdbx_strand_id
1 'polypeptide(L)'
;MPRKALKYIFDIKAAAEKIQRFVVGKAEVDYMGDELLQSAVERQFEIIGEAMSKLHKIDAGIAESIDDYRKMIAFRNVLIHGYATIDPLIVWGVIESNLENLIEQVTAILEGS
;
A
#
# COMPACT_ATOMS: atom_id res chain seq x y z
N MET A 1 -14.53 -10.28 -13.18
CA MET A 1 -13.07 -10.46 -12.95
C MET A 1 -12.75 -11.86 -12.43
N PRO A 2 -11.51 -12.38 -12.58
CA PRO A 2 -11.11 -13.63 -11.94
C PRO A 2 -11.21 -13.53 -10.41
N ARG A 3 -11.74 -14.56 -9.72
CA ARG A 3 -11.88 -14.57 -8.25
C ARG A 3 -10.55 -14.29 -7.50
N LYS A 4 -9.42 -14.70 -8.08
CA LYS A 4 -8.08 -14.42 -7.53
C LYS A 4 -7.67 -12.95 -7.64
N ALA A 5 -8.10 -12.23 -8.68
CA ALA A 5 -7.84 -10.80 -8.85
C ALA A 5 -8.58 -9.98 -7.80
N LEU A 6 -9.87 -10.27 -7.60
CA LEU A 6 -10.69 -9.64 -6.56
C LEU A 6 -10.09 -9.83 -5.16
N LYS A 7 -9.51 -11.01 -4.88
CA LYS A 7 -8.80 -11.25 -3.63
C LYS A 7 -7.62 -10.29 -3.44
N TYR A 8 -6.77 -10.09 -4.44
CA TYR A 8 -5.62 -9.19 -4.30
C TYR A 8 -6.04 -7.73 -4.17
N ILE A 9 -7.09 -7.31 -4.89
CA ILE A 9 -7.65 -5.96 -4.77
C ILE A 9 -8.20 -5.74 -3.35
N PHE A 10 -8.89 -6.74 -2.78
CA PHE A 10 -9.33 -6.72 -1.40
C PHE A 10 -8.16 -6.65 -0.40
N ASP A 11 -7.11 -7.45 -0.61
CA ASP A 11 -5.91 -7.44 0.24
C ASP A 11 -5.22 -6.06 0.22
N ILE A 12 -5.14 -5.41 -0.94
CA ILE A 12 -4.63 -4.03 -1.10
C ILE A 12 -5.48 -3.05 -0.30
N LYS A 13 -6.81 -3.07 -0.50
CA LYS A 13 -7.75 -2.20 0.22
C LYS A 13 -7.61 -2.35 1.73
N ALA A 14 -7.67 -3.58 2.23
CA ALA A 14 -7.63 -3.87 3.65
C ALA A 14 -6.31 -3.45 4.30
N ALA A 15 -5.18 -3.57 3.59
CA ALA A 15 -3.89 -3.09 4.06
C ALA A 15 -3.81 -1.55 4.09
N ALA A 16 -4.28 -0.89 3.03
CA ALA A 16 -4.30 0.57 2.95
C ALA A 16 -5.18 1.19 4.06
N GLU A 17 -6.37 0.66 4.29
CA GLU A 17 -7.25 1.10 5.38
C GLU A 17 -6.66 0.84 6.77
N LYS A 18 -5.84 -0.22 6.94
CA LYS A 18 -5.11 -0.43 8.19
C LYS A 18 -4.10 0.68 8.44
N ILE A 19 -3.32 1.05 7.42
CA ILE A 19 -2.38 2.18 7.52
C ILE A 19 -3.13 3.43 7.94
N GLN A 20 -4.22 3.77 7.23
CA GLN A 20 -5.05 4.95 7.52
C GLN A 20 -5.53 4.96 8.99
N ARG A 21 -5.99 3.82 9.51
CA ARG A 21 -6.40 3.69 10.92
C ARG A 21 -5.23 3.81 11.91
N PHE A 22 -4.04 3.33 11.57
CA PHE A 22 -2.87 3.43 12.45
C PHE A 22 -2.39 4.87 12.61
N VAL A 23 -2.49 5.67 11.54
CA VAL A 23 -2.01 7.05 11.51
C VAL A 23 -3.09 8.10 11.80
N VAL A 24 -4.34 7.69 12.00
CA VAL A 24 -5.43 8.62 12.32
C VAL A 24 -5.09 9.46 13.54
N GLY A 25 -5.15 10.79 13.39
CA GLY A 25 -4.82 11.76 14.44
C GLY A 25 -3.35 11.84 14.81
N LYS A 26 -2.44 11.27 14.02
CA LYS A 26 -0.99 11.38 14.17
C LYS A 26 -0.43 12.47 13.26
N ALA A 27 0.55 13.20 13.75
CA ALA A 27 1.40 14.06 12.94
C ALA A 27 2.70 13.32 12.53
N GLU A 28 3.42 13.87 11.57
CA GLU A 28 4.74 13.38 11.13
C GLU A 28 5.68 13.10 12.31
N VAL A 29 5.77 14.03 13.27
CA VAL A 29 6.62 13.89 14.46
C VAL A 29 6.23 12.71 15.35
N ASP A 30 4.93 12.39 15.45
CA ASP A 30 4.47 11.23 16.20
C ASP A 30 4.87 9.94 15.50
N TYR A 31 4.79 9.92 14.17
CA TYR A 31 5.21 8.78 13.36
C TYR A 31 6.72 8.56 13.44
N MET A 32 7.53 9.61 13.28
CA MET A 32 9.00 9.53 13.33
C MET A 32 9.52 9.06 14.70
N GLY A 33 8.79 9.33 15.78
CA GLY A 33 9.16 8.92 17.14
C GLY A 33 8.67 7.54 17.58
N ASP A 34 7.90 6.83 16.75
CA ASP A 34 7.24 5.57 17.12
C ASP A 34 7.66 4.42 16.19
N GLU A 35 8.72 3.69 16.56
CA GLU A 35 9.25 2.56 15.79
C GLU A 35 8.23 1.43 15.60
N LEU A 36 7.30 1.24 16.56
CA LEU A 36 6.26 0.22 16.46
C LEU A 36 5.25 0.60 15.40
N LEU A 37 4.84 1.86 15.37
CA LEU A 37 3.96 2.41 14.34
C LEU A 37 4.63 2.34 12.96
N GLN A 38 5.90 2.73 12.85
CA GLN A 38 6.68 2.59 11.61
C GLN A 38 6.67 1.15 11.11
N SER A 39 7.05 0.20 11.97
CA SER A 39 7.07 -1.23 11.64
C SER A 39 5.69 -1.75 11.20
N ALA A 40 4.62 -1.31 11.86
CA ALA A 40 3.25 -1.71 11.52
C ALA A 40 2.82 -1.17 10.15
N VAL A 41 3.17 0.08 9.84
CA VAL A 41 2.90 0.74 8.55
C VAL A 41 3.70 0.11 7.41
N GLU A 42 5.01 -0.04 7.59
CA GLU A 42 5.90 -0.67 6.62
C GLU A 42 5.40 -2.07 6.25
N ARG A 43 4.99 -2.85 7.24
CA ARG A 43 4.41 -4.17 7.02
C ARG A 43 3.16 -4.14 6.15
N GLN A 44 2.30 -3.13 6.27
CA GLN A 44 1.13 -3.02 5.40
C GLN A 44 1.53 -2.61 3.98
N PHE A 45 2.53 -1.74 3.81
CA PHE A 45 3.05 -1.40 2.48
C PHE A 45 3.69 -2.59 1.76
N GLU A 46 4.37 -3.49 2.49
CA GLU A 46 4.83 -4.77 1.93
C GLU A 46 3.67 -5.62 1.39
N ILE A 47 2.56 -5.68 2.15
CA ILE A 47 1.36 -6.43 1.74
C ILE A 47 0.74 -5.81 0.48
N ILE A 48 0.63 -4.48 0.42
CA ILE A 48 0.14 -3.75 -0.76
C ILE A 48 1.00 -4.09 -1.99
N GLY A 49 2.32 -3.96 -1.90
CA GLY A 49 3.20 -4.21 -3.03
C GLY A 49 3.24 -5.69 -3.47
N GLU A 50 3.16 -6.63 -2.52
CA GLU A 50 3.05 -8.06 -2.81
C GLU A 50 1.73 -8.40 -3.54
N ALA A 51 0.61 -7.88 -3.04
CA ALA A 51 -0.70 -8.08 -3.63
C ALA A 51 -0.78 -7.44 -5.03
N MET A 52 -0.22 -6.24 -5.21
CA MET A 52 -0.14 -5.57 -6.51
C MET A 52 0.71 -6.36 -7.51
N SER A 53 1.87 -6.88 -7.09
CA SER A 53 2.72 -7.73 -7.92
C SER A 53 1.99 -9.01 -8.38
N LYS A 54 1.23 -9.63 -7.46
CA LYS A 54 0.43 -10.81 -7.79
C LYS A 54 -0.75 -10.48 -8.70
N LEU A 55 -1.44 -9.35 -8.47
CA LEU A 55 -2.51 -8.87 -9.33
C LEU A 55 -2.00 -8.66 -10.76
N HIS A 56 -0.91 -7.92 -10.93
CA HIS A 56 -0.32 -7.65 -12.24
C HIS A 56 0.04 -8.93 -13.02
N LYS A 57 0.50 -9.98 -12.33
CA LYS A 57 0.80 -11.27 -12.96
C LYS A 57 -0.43 -12.03 -13.48
N ILE A 58 -1.59 -11.85 -12.84
CA ILE A 58 -2.81 -12.59 -13.19
C ILE A 58 -3.78 -11.78 -14.04
N ASP A 59 -3.75 -10.45 -13.92
CA ASP A 59 -4.56 -9.51 -14.66
C ASP A 59 -3.85 -8.15 -14.72
N ALA A 60 -2.96 -8.01 -15.71
CA ALA A 60 -2.16 -6.81 -15.89
C ALA A 60 -3.03 -5.57 -16.17
N GLY A 61 -4.16 -5.73 -16.86
CA GLY A 61 -5.04 -4.62 -17.22
C GLY A 61 -5.62 -3.91 -16.00
N ILE A 62 -6.06 -4.68 -14.99
CA ILE A 62 -6.57 -4.10 -13.74
C ILE A 62 -5.43 -3.46 -12.93
N ALA A 63 -4.28 -4.14 -12.84
CA ALA A 63 -3.16 -3.57 -12.11
C ALA A 63 -2.68 -2.24 -12.73
N GLU A 64 -2.63 -2.18 -14.06
CA GLU A 64 -2.21 -1.00 -14.82
C GLU A 64 -3.23 0.14 -14.79
N SER A 65 -4.51 -0.14 -14.49
CA SER A 65 -5.52 0.89 -14.28
C SER A 65 -5.42 1.57 -12.90
N ILE A 66 -4.60 1.02 -11.99
CA ILE A 66 -4.37 1.62 -10.67
C ILE A 66 -3.15 2.53 -10.76
N ASP A 67 -3.30 3.78 -10.31
CA ASP A 67 -2.20 4.74 -10.33
C ASP A 67 -1.01 4.24 -9.52
N ASP A 68 0.20 4.56 -9.97
CA ASP A 68 1.45 4.26 -9.27
C ASP A 68 1.68 2.78 -8.93
N TYR A 69 0.99 1.84 -9.59
CA TYR A 69 1.12 0.40 -9.33
C TYR A 69 2.58 -0.10 -9.36
N ARG A 70 3.39 0.41 -10.30
CA ARG A 70 4.83 0.09 -10.39
C ARG A 70 5.60 0.60 -9.17
N LYS A 71 5.26 1.79 -8.68
CA LYS A 71 5.88 2.36 -7.48
C LYS A 71 5.54 1.53 -6.25
N MET A 72 4.32 1.03 -6.12
CA MET A 72 3.94 0.14 -5.00
C MET A 72 4.77 -1.16 -5.00
N ILE A 73 4.96 -1.77 -6.16
CA ILE A 73 5.79 -2.97 -6.31
C ILE A 73 7.26 -2.65 -5.98
N ALA A 74 7.77 -1.53 -6.50
CA ALA A 74 9.14 -1.09 -6.23
C ALA A 74 9.36 -0.77 -4.74
N PHE A 75 8.42 -0.06 -4.11
CA PHE A 75 8.49 0.33 -2.71
C PHE A 75 8.57 -0.88 -1.78
N ARG A 76 7.80 -1.94 -2.06
CA ARG A 76 7.92 -3.23 -1.36
C ARG A 76 9.32 -3.85 -1.52
N ASN A 77 9.97 -3.74 -2.68
CA ASN A 77 11.33 -4.23 -2.84
C ASN A 77 12.34 -3.42 -2.00
N VAL A 78 12.13 -2.11 -1.85
CA VAL A 78 12.97 -1.29 -0.98
C VAL A 78 12.81 -1.69 0.49
N LEU A 79 11.56 -1.88 0.95
CA LEU A 79 11.26 -2.28 2.34
C LEU A 79 11.87 -3.65 2.69
N ILE A 80 11.71 -4.68 1.85
CA ILE A 80 12.20 -6.03 2.16
C ILE A 80 13.71 -6.19 2.02
N HIS A 81 14.39 -5.28 1.29
CA HIS A 81 15.81 -5.41 1.05
C HIS A 81 16.68 -4.93 2.21
N GLY A 82 16.12 -4.33 3.29
CA GLY A 82 16.69 -4.25 4.64
C GLY A 82 18.06 -3.60 4.85
N TYR A 83 18.82 -3.29 3.79
CA TYR A 83 20.17 -2.73 3.83
C TYR A 83 20.17 -1.20 3.63
N ALA A 84 19.07 -0.64 3.13
CA ALA A 84 18.80 0.79 3.19
C ALA A 84 17.72 0.97 4.23
N THR A 85 18.05 1.56 5.38
CA THR A 85 17.04 2.11 6.28
C THR A 85 16.21 3.08 5.44
N ILE A 86 14.95 2.73 5.18
CA ILE A 86 14.04 3.65 4.51
C ILE A 86 13.89 4.84 5.45
N ASP A 87 14.02 6.06 4.90
CA ASP A 87 13.76 7.26 5.67
C ASP A 87 12.26 7.28 6.04
N PRO A 88 11.89 7.24 7.33
CA PRO A 88 10.50 7.30 7.76
C PRO A 88 9.76 8.51 7.19
N LEU A 89 10.46 9.61 6.88
CA LEU A 89 9.89 10.79 6.24
C LEU A 89 9.35 10.48 4.83
N ILE A 90 10.04 9.62 4.08
CA ILE A 90 9.56 9.19 2.75
C ILE A 90 8.30 8.36 2.90
N VAL A 91 8.25 7.46 3.90
CA VAL A 91 7.05 6.64 4.16
C VAL A 91 5.88 7.52 4.53
N TRP A 92 6.08 8.49 5.42
CA TRP A 92 5.04 9.45 5.80
C TRP A 92 4.51 10.23 4.60
N GLY A 93 5.40 10.74 3.73
CA GLY A 93 4.97 11.45 2.52
C GLY A 93 4.11 10.59 1.57
N VAL A 94 4.38 9.28 1.47
CA VAL A 94 3.55 8.34 0.70
C VAL A 94 2.17 8.14 1.34
N ILE A 95 2.10 8.08 2.66
CA ILE A 95 0.83 7.99 3.40
C ILE A 95 -0.05 9.20 3.08
N GLU A 96 0.50 10.41 3.17
CA GLU A 96 -0.25 11.65 2.95
C GLU A 96 -0.66 11.86 1.48
N SER A 97 0.20 11.45 0.53
CA SER A 97 0.01 11.78 -0.88
C SER A 97 -0.79 10.74 -1.67
N ASN A 98 -0.69 9.46 -1.30
CA ASN A 98 -1.13 8.37 -2.19
C ASN A 98 -2.17 7.43 -1.57
N LEU A 99 -2.25 7.34 -0.24
CA LEU A 99 -3.01 6.27 0.41
C LEU A 99 -4.52 6.39 0.18
N GLU A 100 -5.07 7.60 0.28
CA GLU A 100 -6.51 7.84 0.09
C GLU A 100 -6.94 7.49 -1.34
N ASN A 101 -6.23 8.02 -2.34
CA ASN A 101 -6.48 7.74 -3.75
C ASN A 101 -6.41 6.24 -4.06
N LEU A 102 -5.46 5.52 -3.46
CA LEU A 102 -5.39 4.06 -3.61
C LEU A 102 -6.66 3.38 -3.08
N ILE A 103 -7.14 3.75 -1.88
CA ILE A 103 -8.35 3.21 -1.27
C ILE A 103 -9.57 3.46 -2.17
N GLU A 104 -9.71 4.67 -2.70
CA GLU A 104 -10.82 5.05 -3.59
C GLU A 104 -10.81 4.18 -4.86
N GLN A 105 -9.67 4.04 -5.53
CA GLN A 105 -9.55 3.28 -6.77
C GLN A 105 -9.88 1.79 -6.58
N VAL A 106 -9.31 1.15 -5.56
CA VAL A 106 -9.58 -0.28 -5.31
C VAL A 106 -11.01 -0.52 -4.84
N THR A 107 -11.63 0.45 -4.15
CA THR A 107 -13.05 0.38 -3.77
C THR A 107 -13.95 0.43 -5.00
N ALA A 108 -13.72 1.39 -5.89
CA ALA A 108 -14.48 1.51 -7.13
C ALA A 108 -14.40 0.24 -7.99
N ILE A 109 -13.21 -0.39 -8.08
CA ILE A 109 -13.04 -1.65 -8.80
C ILE A 109 -13.84 -2.79 -8.15
N LEU A 110 -13.83 -2.89 -6.82
CA LEU A 110 -14.58 -3.95 -6.11
C LEU A 110 -16.10 -3.78 -6.20
N GLU A 111 -16.60 -2.55 -6.18
CA GLU A 111 -18.04 -2.25 -6.28
C GLU A 111 -18.59 -2.42 -7.70
N GLY A 112 -17.75 -2.19 -8.72
CA GLY A 112 -18.10 -2.40 -10.13
C GLY A 112 -17.92 -3.83 -10.65
N SER A 113 -17.56 -4.80 -9.79
CA SER A 113 -17.18 -6.18 -10.16
C SER A 113 -18.28 -7.24 -10.03
#